data_AF-F4K4Z1-F1
#
_entry.id   AF-F4K4Z1-F1
#
_cell.length_a   1.000
_cell.length_b   1.000
_cell.length_c   1.000
_cell.angle_alpha   90.00
_cell.angle_beta   90.00
_cell.angle_gamma   90.00
#
_symmetry.space_group_name_H-M   'P 1'
#
loop_
_entity.id
_entity.type
_entity.pdbx_description
1 polymer ?
#
loop_
_entity_poly.entity_id
_entity_poly.type
_entity_poly.pdbx_seq_one_letter_code
_entity_poly.pdbx_strand_id
1 'polypeptide(L)'
;MLLFAFIQICICLVGKEASVFHSGSERLVLLELQIGDVNKDIYYRDKSGFSNNDYLTLGVDQLPLFGGRTAVQCYEDFMLSFSTKFEPYLGNVIEEISIGLGPSGELRYPAHPSGDGRWKFPGIGEFQCHDKYMMEDLMAVASQEGKPQWGSRDPPNTGCYNSFPSGVPFFEEGNDSFLSDYGRFFLEWYSGKLICHADAILAKAADVLRRRQEEEKSSVMLVAKIGGIYWWYKTSSHPAELTAGYYNTSLRDGYDPVASVLSRHGAALNIPCLDMADSEIPEKYLCSPEGLRRQIHDVSKKWTIHVTGRNTSERFDEMGLRQIRENCVQPNGDTLRSFTFCRMNEKIFRVENWNNFVPFIRQMSADM
;
A
#
# COMPACT_ATOMS: atom_id res chain seq x y z
N MET A 1 -26.14 -27.00 11.23
CA MET A 1 -24.88 -26.98 10.46
C MET A 1 -24.09 -25.78 10.97
N LEU A 2 -23.19 -26.00 11.93
CA LEU A 2 -22.35 -24.95 12.51
C LEU A 2 -21.42 -24.46 11.40
N LEU A 3 -21.55 -23.18 11.05
CA LEU A 3 -20.63 -22.49 10.15
C LEU A 3 -19.32 -22.32 10.92
N PHE A 4 -18.43 -23.31 10.87
CA PHE A 4 -17.04 -23.12 11.26
C PHE A 4 -16.35 -22.34 10.13
N ALA A 5 -16.66 -21.05 10.03
CA ALA A 5 -15.67 -20.14 9.48
C ALA A 5 -14.57 -20.07 10.54
N PHE A 6 -13.40 -20.65 10.26
CA PHE A 6 -12.23 -20.39 11.09
C PHE A 6 -12.07 -18.87 11.11
N ILE A 7 -12.28 -18.26 12.28
CA ILE A 7 -12.01 -16.83 12.47
C ILE A 7 -10.49 -16.73 12.54
N GLN A 8 -9.85 -16.73 11.38
CA GLN A 8 -8.45 -16.35 11.23
C GLN A 8 -8.37 -14.85 11.51
N ILE A 9 -7.60 -14.48 12.53
CA ILE A 9 -7.39 -13.08 12.87
C ILE A 9 -6.25 -12.55 12.00
N CYS A 10 -6.60 -11.79 10.97
CA CYS A 10 -5.64 -10.96 10.23
C CYS A 10 -5.39 -9.67 11.03
N ILE A 11 -4.14 -9.46 11.45
CA ILE A 11 -3.78 -8.28 12.25
C ILE A 11 -3.02 -7.30 11.37
N CYS A 12 -3.53 -6.09 11.26
CA CYS A 12 -2.87 -5.00 10.55
C CYS A 12 -2.12 -4.13 11.56
N LEU A 13 -0.80 -4.17 11.53
CA LEU A 13 0.04 -3.28 12.32
C LEU A 13 0.17 -1.96 11.55
N VAL A 14 -0.81 -1.06 11.74
CA VAL A 14 -0.83 0.25 11.07
C VAL A 14 -0.17 1.28 11.97
N GLY A 15 0.74 2.08 11.42
CA GLY A 15 1.46 3.12 12.16
C GLY A 15 0.59 4.24 12.73
N LYS A 16 -0.70 4.35 12.34
CA LYS A 16 -1.59 5.41 12.86
C LYS A 16 -3.10 5.20 12.72
N GLU A 17 -3.59 4.42 11.77
CA GLU A 17 -5.04 4.23 11.58
C GLU A 17 -5.59 3.01 12.34
N ALA A 18 -5.91 3.24 13.62
CA ALA A 18 -7.15 2.76 14.21
C ALA A 18 -7.48 3.69 15.39
N SER A 19 -8.51 4.50 15.23
CA SER A 19 -9.27 5.21 16.28
C SER A 19 -8.93 4.79 17.72
N VAL A 20 -8.33 5.74 18.46
CA VAL A 20 -8.29 5.86 19.93
C VAL A 20 -8.34 4.52 20.69
N PHE A 21 -7.19 3.85 20.82
CA PHE A 21 -7.02 2.77 21.79
C PHE A 21 -6.36 3.31 23.06
N HIS A 22 -7.08 3.24 24.18
CA HIS A 22 -6.55 3.54 25.51
C HIS A 22 -5.80 2.33 26.08
N SER A 23 -4.67 2.62 26.71
CA SER A 23 -3.78 1.78 27.51
C SER A 23 -2.69 0.97 26.79
N GLY A 24 -1.43 1.35 27.05
CA GLY A 24 -0.20 0.59 26.78
C GLY A 24 0.68 1.17 25.66
N SER A 25 0.09 1.43 24.48
CA SER A 25 0.76 1.99 23.28
C SER A 25 0.91 3.53 23.31
N GLU A 26 0.37 4.18 24.35
CA GLU A 26 0.23 5.64 24.46
C GLU A 26 1.55 6.41 24.32
N ARG A 27 2.70 5.88 24.79
CA ARG A 27 3.95 6.66 24.77
C ARG A 27 4.58 6.87 23.39
N LEU A 28 4.47 5.92 22.47
CA LEU A 28 5.06 6.05 21.12
C LEU A 28 4.22 7.01 20.27
N VAL A 29 2.90 6.86 20.29
CA VAL A 29 1.97 7.74 19.58
C VAL A 29 2.00 9.16 20.18
N LEU A 30 2.06 9.30 21.51
CA LEU A 30 2.17 10.61 22.15
C LEU A 30 3.53 11.28 21.86
N LEU A 31 4.64 10.53 21.86
CA LEU A 31 5.96 11.08 21.54
C LEU A 31 6.03 11.51 20.07
N GLU A 32 5.47 10.72 19.15
CA GLU A 32 5.38 11.08 17.74
C GLU A 32 4.57 12.36 17.54
N LEU A 33 3.39 12.47 18.15
CA LEU A 33 2.55 13.67 18.06
C LEU A 33 3.27 14.90 18.64
N GLN A 34 3.96 14.75 19.78
CA GLN A 34 4.75 15.83 20.37
C GLN A 34 5.91 16.28 19.48
N ILE A 35 6.65 15.33 18.88
CA ILE A 35 7.70 15.65 17.92
C ILE A 35 7.09 16.33 16.69
N GLY A 36 5.97 15.80 16.19
CA GLY A 36 5.24 16.31 15.03
C GLY A 36 4.67 17.70 15.24
N ASP A 37 4.42 18.13 16.47
CA ASP A 37 4.01 19.50 16.79
C ASP A 37 5.13 20.52 16.64
N VAL A 38 6.38 20.10 16.88
CA VAL A 38 7.56 20.96 16.73
C VAL A 38 8.20 20.83 15.35
N ASN A 39 8.19 19.62 14.78
CA ASN A 39 8.85 19.26 13.53
C ASN A 39 7.85 18.58 12.59
N LYS A 40 7.17 19.38 11.78
CA LYS A 40 6.16 18.90 10.83
C LYS A 40 6.76 18.14 9.62
N ASP A 41 8.08 18.09 9.48
CA ASP A 41 8.77 17.34 8.43
C ASP A 41 8.92 15.84 8.76
N ILE A 42 8.46 15.37 9.94
CA ILE A 42 8.37 13.92 10.18
C ILE A 42 7.19 13.27 9.42
N TYR A 43 6.37 14.08 8.77
CA TYR A 43 5.19 13.68 8.01
C TYR A 43 5.41 13.97 6.53
N TYR A 44 4.76 13.17 5.67
CA TYR A 44 4.75 13.45 4.23
C TYR A 44 4.18 14.83 3.94
N ARG A 45 4.75 15.50 2.95
CA ARG A 45 4.36 16.85 2.53
C ARG A 45 4.21 16.92 1.02
N ASP A 46 3.20 17.67 0.59
CA ASP A 46 3.04 18.08 -0.80
C ASP A 46 3.83 19.36 -1.09
N LYS A 47 3.89 19.74 -2.37
CA LYS A 47 4.60 20.94 -2.83
C LYS A 47 4.03 22.26 -2.31
N SER A 48 2.79 22.24 -1.82
CA SER A 48 2.15 23.39 -1.18
C SER A 48 2.45 23.47 0.32
N GLY A 49 3.20 22.50 0.86
CA GLY A 49 3.60 22.43 2.26
C GLY A 49 2.56 21.82 3.19
N PHE A 50 1.46 21.25 2.67
CA PHE A 50 0.49 20.57 3.51
C PHE A 50 1.02 19.22 3.96
N SER A 51 0.98 18.98 5.26
CA SER A 51 1.38 17.71 5.85
C SER A 51 0.23 16.71 5.84
N ASN A 52 0.51 15.46 5.47
CA ASN A 52 -0.34 14.32 5.76
C ASN A 52 0.19 13.64 7.03
N ASN A 53 -0.58 13.72 8.12
CA ASN A 53 -0.18 13.15 9.40
C ASN A 53 -0.72 11.72 9.61
N ASP A 54 -1.11 10.99 8.56
CA ASP A 54 -1.59 9.60 8.69
C ASP A 54 -0.44 8.59 8.83
N TYR A 55 0.78 8.97 8.47
CA TYR A 55 1.97 8.11 8.57
C TYR A 55 3.25 8.95 8.60
N LEU A 56 4.34 8.40 9.16
CA LEU A 56 5.66 9.04 9.14
C LEU A 56 6.25 9.02 7.73
N THR A 57 6.89 10.10 7.30
CA THR A 57 7.62 10.08 6.02
C THR A 57 8.73 9.03 6.06
N LEU A 58 8.90 8.26 4.98
CA LEU A 58 10.03 7.34 4.87
C LEU A 58 11.40 8.06 4.91
N GLY A 59 11.42 9.40 4.73
CA GLY A 59 12.61 10.23 4.92
C GLY A 59 13.19 10.16 6.34
N VAL A 60 12.40 9.76 7.35
CA VAL A 60 12.86 9.62 8.74
C VAL A 60 13.11 8.18 9.19
N ASP A 61 13.01 7.19 8.29
CA ASP A 61 13.13 5.76 8.62
C ASP A 61 14.37 5.42 9.45
N GLN A 62 15.50 6.04 9.10
CA GLN A 62 16.82 5.76 9.67
C GLN A 62 17.36 6.90 10.54
N LEU A 63 16.53 7.90 10.84
CA LEU A 63 16.95 9.06 11.64
C LEU A 63 16.53 8.90 13.11
N PRO A 64 17.43 9.11 14.09
CA PRO A 64 17.17 8.84 15.51
C PRO A 64 16.34 9.96 16.18
N LEU A 65 15.18 10.29 15.62
CA LEU A 65 14.33 11.41 16.05
C LEU A 65 13.37 11.05 17.19
N PHE A 66 13.11 9.76 17.44
CA PHE A 66 12.03 9.29 18.31
C PHE A 66 12.56 8.85 19.67
N GLY A 67 13.07 9.81 20.44
CA GLY A 67 13.70 9.55 21.74
C GLY A 67 15.01 8.77 21.61
N GLY A 68 15.80 9.09 20.58
CA GLY A 68 17.06 8.41 20.25
C GLY A 68 16.93 7.17 19.36
N ARG A 69 15.68 6.75 19.06
CA ARG A 69 15.39 5.64 18.13
C ARG A 69 15.00 6.14 16.75
N THR A 70 15.22 5.30 15.75
CA THR A 70 14.71 5.51 14.39
C THR A 70 13.25 5.05 14.25
N ALA A 71 12.56 5.45 13.19
CA ALA A 71 11.18 4.98 12.96
C ALA A 71 11.14 3.46 12.75
N VAL A 72 12.10 2.90 11.98
CA VAL A 72 12.20 1.45 11.76
C VAL A 72 12.44 0.69 13.07
N GLN A 73 13.25 1.22 13.98
CA GLN A 73 13.42 0.63 15.32
C GLN A 73 12.13 0.68 16.14
N CYS A 74 11.37 1.78 16.06
CA CYS A 74 10.08 1.86 16.73
C CYS A 74 9.08 0.82 16.20
N TYR A 75 9.07 0.57 14.88
CA TYR A 75 8.26 -0.48 14.27
C TYR A 75 8.72 -1.88 14.73
N GLU A 76 10.03 -2.15 14.74
CA GLU A 76 10.61 -3.41 15.23
C GLU A 76 10.24 -3.67 16.69
N ASP A 77 10.38 -2.69 17.57
CA ASP A 77 10.02 -2.78 18.99
C ASP A 77 8.54 -3.15 19.16
N PHE A 78 7.66 -2.54 18.36
CA PHE A 78 6.24 -2.84 18.39
C PHE A 78 5.95 -4.27 17.90
N MET A 79 6.56 -4.70 16.80
CA MET A 79 6.43 -6.06 16.28
C MET A 79 6.93 -7.11 17.30
N LEU A 80 8.06 -6.85 17.97
CA LEU A 80 8.59 -7.70 19.05
C LEU A 80 7.63 -7.78 20.24
N SER A 81 7.09 -6.64 20.68
CA SER A 81 6.13 -6.57 21.78
C SER A 81 4.85 -7.33 21.43
N PHE A 82 4.33 -7.12 20.23
CA PHE A 82 3.16 -7.82 19.70
C PHE A 82 3.40 -9.34 19.65
N SER A 83 4.49 -9.77 19.01
CA SER A 83 4.84 -11.18 18.88
C SER A 83 4.98 -11.85 20.25
N THR A 84 5.59 -11.18 21.22
CA THR A 84 5.75 -11.72 22.59
C THR A 84 4.43 -11.78 23.34
N LYS A 85 3.58 -10.75 23.21
CA LYS A 85 2.31 -10.66 23.94
C LYS A 85 1.27 -11.67 23.45
N PHE A 86 1.25 -11.93 22.14
CA PHE A 86 0.28 -12.80 21.49
C PHE A 86 0.85 -14.15 21.07
N GLU A 87 2.02 -14.52 21.59
CA GLU A 87 2.71 -15.77 21.27
C GLU A 87 1.80 -17.02 21.31
N PRO A 88 0.95 -17.24 22.33
CA PRO A 88 0.09 -18.43 22.38
C PRO A 88 -0.96 -18.54 21.27
N TYR A 89 -1.17 -17.45 20.52
CA TYR A 89 -2.16 -17.35 19.45
C TYR A 89 -1.54 -17.43 18.05
N LEU A 90 -0.21 -17.29 17.92
CA LEU A 90 0.48 -17.28 16.63
C LEU A 90 0.47 -18.67 15.98
N GLY A 91 0.11 -18.70 14.70
CA GLY A 91 0.04 -19.91 13.87
C GLY A 91 -1.11 -20.86 14.23
N ASN A 92 -2.06 -20.40 15.05
CA ASN A 92 -3.31 -21.09 15.35
C ASN A 92 -4.50 -20.13 15.16
N VAL A 93 -4.60 -19.09 15.99
CA VAL A 93 -5.66 -18.09 15.87
C VAL A 93 -5.24 -16.95 14.94
N ILE A 94 -3.97 -16.54 15.03
CA ILE A 94 -3.35 -15.53 14.19
C ILE A 94 -2.54 -16.27 13.13
N GLU A 95 -3.10 -16.36 11.93
CA GLU A 95 -2.45 -17.03 10.80
C GLU A 95 -1.82 -16.03 9.82
N GLU A 96 -2.22 -14.76 9.88
CA GLU A 96 -1.74 -13.70 9.01
C GLU A 96 -1.44 -12.41 9.77
N ILE A 97 -0.26 -11.84 9.52
CA ILE A 97 0.13 -10.52 10.03
C ILE A 97 0.42 -9.61 8.83
N SER A 98 -0.41 -8.58 8.69
CA SER A 98 -0.22 -7.53 7.69
C SER A 98 0.58 -6.38 8.28
N ILE A 99 1.74 -6.10 7.68
CA ILE A 99 2.60 -4.99 8.07
C ILE A 99 2.16 -3.74 7.32
N GLY A 100 1.82 -2.68 8.08
CA GLY A 100 1.54 -1.37 7.52
C GLY A 100 2.83 -0.72 7.03
N LEU A 101 2.85 -0.34 5.75
CA LEU A 101 4.02 0.26 5.08
C LEU A 101 3.75 1.69 4.59
N GLY A 102 2.71 2.33 5.13
CA GLY A 102 2.27 3.65 4.68
C GLY A 102 0.83 3.98 5.10
N PRO A 103 0.24 5.03 4.49
CA PRO A 103 -1.13 5.46 4.73
C PRO A 103 -2.12 4.31 4.52
N SER A 104 -3.07 4.15 5.44
CA SER A 104 -4.01 3.02 5.48
C SER A 104 -3.35 1.63 5.50
N GLY A 105 -2.09 1.56 5.92
CA GLY A 105 -1.29 0.35 5.96
C GLY A 105 -0.80 -0.13 4.58
N GLU A 106 -0.96 0.68 3.53
CA GLU A 106 -0.56 0.34 2.16
C GLU A 106 0.85 0.88 1.85
N LEU A 107 1.64 0.11 1.11
CA LEU A 107 2.94 0.53 0.59
C LEU A 107 2.74 1.56 -0.53
N ARG A 108 2.57 2.83 -0.18
CA ARG A 108 2.48 3.97 -1.11
C ARG A 108 2.66 5.30 -0.40
N TYR A 109 2.81 6.35 -1.19
CA TYR A 109 2.69 7.72 -0.71
C TYR A 109 1.21 8.14 -0.54
N PRO A 110 0.90 9.16 0.30
CA PRO A 110 -0.44 9.71 0.47
C PRO A 110 -0.84 10.66 -0.69
N ALA A 111 -0.67 10.22 -1.94
CA ALA A 111 -0.86 11.06 -3.13
C ALA A 111 -2.32 11.45 -3.42
N HIS A 112 -3.28 10.75 -2.79
CA HIS A 112 -4.72 10.88 -3.05
C HIS A 112 -5.52 11.08 -1.74
N PRO A 113 -5.29 12.15 -0.97
CA PRO A 113 -5.95 12.37 0.32
C PRO A 113 -7.45 12.66 0.12
N SER A 114 -8.29 11.65 0.34
CA SER A 114 -9.75 11.76 0.19
C SER A 114 -10.45 12.36 1.41
N GLY A 115 -9.85 12.23 2.61
CA GLY A 115 -10.47 12.60 3.88
C GLY A 115 -10.64 14.10 4.14
N ASP A 116 -9.82 14.95 3.52
CA ASP A 116 -9.84 16.40 3.72
C ASP A 116 -10.34 17.20 2.49
N GLY A 117 -10.75 16.49 1.44
CA GLY A 117 -11.33 17.08 0.23
C GLY A 117 -10.32 17.69 -0.75
N ARG A 118 -9.01 17.63 -0.50
CA ARG A 118 -7.98 18.09 -1.45
C ARG A 118 -7.99 17.29 -2.76
N TRP A 119 -8.26 15.99 -2.67
CA TRP A 119 -8.34 15.11 -3.83
C TRP A 119 -9.74 14.53 -4.03
N LYS A 120 -10.14 14.40 -5.29
CA LYS A 120 -11.37 13.73 -5.73
C LYS A 120 -11.07 12.81 -6.89
N PHE A 121 -11.65 11.62 -6.86
CA PHE A 121 -11.59 10.69 -7.99
C PHE A 121 -12.16 11.34 -9.27
N PRO A 122 -11.49 11.24 -10.42
CA PRO A 122 -10.27 10.47 -10.72
C PRO A 122 -8.99 11.34 -10.78
N GLY A 123 -8.78 12.34 -9.92
CA GLY A 123 -7.59 13.21 -10.01
C GLY A 123 -6.26 12.44 -10.02
N ILE A 124 -5.25 12.97 -10.71
CA ILE A 124 -3.92 12.33 -10.83
C ILE A 124 -3.12 12.27 -9.52
N GLY A 125 -3.51 13.02 -8.49
CA GLY A 125 -2.76 13.11 -7.24
C GLY A 125 -1.55 14.05 -7.31
N GLU A 126 -0.76 14.10 -6.24
CA GLU A 126 0.49 14.87 -6.19
C GLU A 126 1.61 14.07 -5.52
N PHE A 127 2.86 14.29 -5.96
CA PHE A 127 4.05 13.76 -5.29
C PHE A 127 4.14 14.25 -3.84
N GLN A 128 4.53 13.37 -2.92
CA GLN A 128 4.51 13.62 -1.47
C GLN A 128 5.92 13.54 -0.86
N CYS A 129 6.89 14.26 -1.43
CA CYS A 129 8.30 14.19 -1.06
C CYS A 129 8.90 15.53 -0.60
N HIS A 130 8.06 16.47 -0.16
CA HIS A 130 8.46 17.85 0.16
C HIS A 130 8.84 18.09 1.60
N ASP A 131 8.86 17.04 2.41
CA ASP A 131 9.44 17.15 3.73
C ASP A 131 10.95 17.36 3.60
N LYS A 132 11.53 18.07 4.56
CA LYS A 132 12.95 18.45 4.47
C LYS A 132 13.88 17.24 4.29
N TYR A 133 13.55 16.08 4.85
CA TYR A 133 14.42 14.91 4.82
C TYR A 133 14.45 14.27 3.43
N MET A 134 13.29 14.15 2.79
CA MET A 134 13.19 13.69 1.41
C MET A 134 13.85 14.67 0.43
N MET A 135 13.67 15.98 0.63
CA MET A 135 14.32 16.99 -0.22
C MET A 135 15.84 17.00 -0.08
N GLU A 136 16.37 16.84 1.15
CA GLU A 136 17.81 16.71 1.39
C GLU A 136 18.39 15.44 0.75
N ASP A 137 17.68 14.32 0.83
CA ASP A 137 18.06 13.05 0.18
C ASP A 137 18.07 13.19 -1.35
N LEU A 138 17.02 13.77 -1.94
CA LEU A 138 16.96 14.05 -3.38
C LEU A 138 18.14 14.91 -3.84
N MET A 139 18.49 15.95 -3.06
CA MET A 139 19.63 16.83 -3.34
C MET A 139 20.96 16.07 -3.29
N ALA A 140 21.13 15.19 -2.32
CA ALA A 140 22.33 14.35 -2.21
C ALA A 140 22.46 13.39 -3.39
N VAL A 141 21.39 12.68 -3.75
CA VAL A 141 21.37 11.72 -4.87
C VAL A 141 21.62 12.44 -6.21
N ALA A 142 20.97 13.58 -6.44
CA ALA A 142 21.18 14.40 -7.64
C ALA A 142 22.63 14.90 -7.77
N SER A 143 23.26 15.24 -6.64
CA SER A 143 24.66 15.67 -6.62
C SER A 143 25.62 14.52 -6.93
N GLN A 144 25.32 13.30 -6.47
CA GLN A 144 26.10 12.10 -6.77
C GLN A 144 26.02 11.72 -8.26
N GLU A 145 24.87 11.93 -8.90
CA GLU A 145 24.68 11.78 -10.35
C GLU A 145 25.36 12.90 -11.18
N GLY A 146 26.06 13.84 -10.53
CA GLY A 146 26.71 14.96 -11.20
C GLY A 146 25.72 16.00 -11.76
N LYS A 147 24.46 15.97 -11.32
CA LYS A 147 23.38 16.86 -11.76
C LYS A 147 22.69 17.53 -10.56
N PRO A 148 23.41 18.30 -9.72
CA PRO A 148 22.85 18.90 -8.50
C PRO A 148 21.62 19.79 -8.75
N GLN A 149 21.48 20.36 -9.95
CA GLN A 149 20.30 21.14 -10.34
C GLN A 149 19.00 20.32 -10.29
N TRP A 150 19.06 19.00 -10.48
CA TRP A 150 17.92 18.08 -10.37
C TRP A 150 17.43 17.92 -8.93
N GLY A 151 18.29 18.16 -7.95
CA GLY A 151 17.95 18.02 -6.54
C GLY A 151 17.20 19.21 -5.94
N SER A 152 17.20 20.34 -6.66
CA SER A 152 16.80 21.64 -6.11
C SER A 152 15.32 21.97 -6.28
N ARG A 153 14.55 21.15 -7.01
CA ARG A 153 13.17 21.45 -7.43
C ARG A 153 12.37 20.18 -7.62
N ASP A 154 11.06 20.35 -7.55
CA ASP A 154 10.11 19.37 -8.07
C ASP A 154 10.25 19.11 -9.55
N PRO A 155 9.72 17.98 -10.04
CA PRO A 155 9.40 17.87 -11.43
C PRO A 155 8.53 19.04 -11.89
N PRO A 156 8.96 19.74 -12.95
CA PRO A 156 8.20 20.87 -13.46
C PRO A 156 6.86 20.36 -14.01
N ASN A 157 5.84 21.23 -13.98
CA ASN A 157 4.59 21.01 -14.71
C ASN A 157 3.81 19.72 -14.33
N THR A 158 3.76 19.40 -13.03
CA THR A 158 3.09 18.21 -12.47
C THR A 158 1.59 18.38 -12.16
N GLY A 159 0.98 19.51 -12.54
CA GLY A 159 -0.45 19.75 -12.30
C GLY A 159 -0.78 19.92 -10.82
N CYS A 160 -1.96 19.50 -10.39
CA CYS A 160 -2.36 19.42 -8.98
C CYS A 160 -3.20 18.16 -8.73
N TYR A 161 -3.61 17.92 -7.47
CA TYR A 161 -4.36 16.73 -7.06
C TYR A 161 -5.49 16.33 -8.00
N ASN A 162 -6.28 17.30 -8.47
CA ASN A 162 -7.48 17.09 -9.28
C ASN A 162 -7.26 17.33 -10.78
N SER A 163 -6.02 17.53 -11.22
CA SER A 163 -5.71 17.62 -12.64
C SER A 163 -6.05 16.31 -13.34
N PHE A 164 -6.41 16.44 -14.61
CA PHE A 164 -6.47 15.32 -15.55
C PHE A 164 -5.10 15.17 -16.21
N PRO A 165 -4.74 13.99 -16.74
CA PRO A 165 -3.45 13.81 -17.41
C PRO A 165 -3.26 14.77 -18.59
N SER A 166 -4.32 15.05 -19.35
CA SER A 166 -4.30 16.00 -20.46
C SER A 166 -4.13 17.44 -19.95
N GLY A 167 -3.14 18.14 -20.48
CA GLY A 167 -2.76 19.49 -20.06
C GLY A 167 -1.77 19.52 -18.90
N VAL A 168 -1.18 18.38 -18.53
CA VAL A 168 -0.12 18.29 -17.53
C VAL A 168 1.16 17.76 -18.21
N PRO A 169 2.05 18.65 -18.68
CA PRO A 169 3.20 18.28 -19.50
C PRO A 169 4.08 17.16 -18.95
N PHE A 170 4.21 17.06 -17.61
CA PHE A 170 5.00 15.99 -17.00
C PHE A 170 4.44 14.59 -17.33
N PHE A 171 3.12 14.45 -17.45
CA PHE A 171 2.44 13.17 -17.69
C PHE A 171 2.07 12.95 -19.17
N GLU A 172 2.46 13.87 -20.05
CA GLU A 172 2.28 13.78 -21.50
C GLU A 172 3.55 13.29 -22.20
N GLU A 173 3.47 13.04 -23.50
CA GLU A 173 4.64 12.75 -24.32
C GLU A 173 5.27 14.08 -24.78
N GLY A 174 6.42 14.44 -24.18
CA GLY A 174 7.08 15.73 -24.43
C GLY A 174 8.50 15.80 -23.83
N ASN A 175 9.19 16.93 -24.03
CA ASN A 175 10.59 17.08 -23.63
C ASN A 175 10.80 17.15 -22.11
N ASP A 176 9.85 17.72 -21.36
CA ASP A 176 9.90 17.84 -19.89
C ASP A 176 8.98 16.82 -19.20
N SER A 177 8.83 15.64 -19.80
CA SER A 177 7.92 14.60 -19.32
C SER A 177 8.58 13.56 -18.42
N PHE A 178 7.77 12.62 -17.93
CA PHE A 178 8.19 11.39 -17.24
C PHE A 178 9.19 10.53 -18.04
N LEU A 179 9.28 10.73 -19.36
CA LEU A 179 10.24 10.03 -20.23
C LEU A 179 11.59 10.75 -20.36
N SER A 180 11.67 12.02 -19.95
CA SER A 180 12.91 12.81 -19.98
C SER A 180 13.95 12.23 -19.01
N ASP A 181 15.22 12.58 -19.22
CA ASP A 181 16.32 12.16 -18.33
C ASP A 181 16.03 12.52 -16.86
N TYR A 182 15.50 13.71 -16.62
CA TYR A 182 15.11 14.15 -15.29
C TYR A 182 13.90 13.38 -14.77
N GLY A 183 12.87 13.20 -15.59
CA GLY A 183 11.66 12.46 -15.22
C GLY A 183 11.97 11.03 -14.78
N ARG A 184 12.83 10.32 -15.53
CA ARG A 184 13.31 8.98 -15.18
C ARG A 184 14.08 9.00 -13.87
N PHE A 185 15.06 9.90 -13.73
CA PHE A 185 15.83 10.06 -12.49
C PHE A 185 14.92 10.27 -11.28
N PHE A 186 13.99 11.21 -11.37
CA PHE A 186 13.09 11.52 -10.26
C PHE A 186 12.17 10.35 -9.92
N LEU A 187 11.59 9.67 -10.92
CA LEU A 187 10.69 8.54 -10.70
C LEU A 187 11.43 7.30 -10.19
N GLU A 188 12.67 7.05 -10.64
CA GLU A 188 13.56 6.02 -10.12
C GLU A 188 13.90 6.28 -8.65
N TRP A 189 14.27 7.52 -8.30
CA TRP A 189 14.50 7.90 -6.92
C TRP A 189 13.22 7.75 -6.08
N TYR A 190 12.12 8.36 -6.48
CA TYR A 190 10.88 8.42 -5.70
C TYR A 190 10.29 7.03 -5.44
N SER A 191 10.22 6.19 -6.47
CA SER A 191 9.79 4.80 -6.31
C SER A 191 10.83 3.95 -5.59
N GLY A 192 12.12 4.15 -5.84
CA GLY A 192 13.22 3.45 -5.17
C GLY A 192 13.21 3.67 -3.65
N LYS A 193 12.92 4.89 -3.20
CA LYS A 193 12.77 5.19 -1.76
C LYS A 193 11.64 4.39 -1.12
N LEU A 194 10.51 4.22 -1.81
CA LEU A 194 9.40 3.38 -1.36
C LEU A 194 9.78 1.90 -1.29
N ILE A 195 10.56 1.40 -2.25
CA ILE A 195 11.07 0.02 -2.24
C ILE A 195 12.06 -0.19 -1.07
N CYS A 196 12.97 0.74 -0.81
CA CYS A 196 13.88 0.68 0.33
C CYS A 196 13.14 0.71 1.68
N HIS A 197 12.08 1.51 1.78
CA HIS A 197 11.21 1.55 2.96
C HIS A 197 10.59 0.16 3.24
N ALA A 198 10.00 -0.45 2.22
CA ALA A 198 9.43 -1.80 2.32
C ALA A 198 10.49 -2.83 2.74
N ASP A 199 11.66 -2.80 2.10
CA ASP A 199 12.75 -3.73 2.36
C ASP A 199 13.23 -3.65 3.81
N ALA A 200 13.43 -2.43 4.33
CA ALA A 200 13.90 -2.21 5.71
C ALA A 200 12.89 -2.72 6.75
N ILE A 201 11.60 -2.43 6.59
CA ILE A 201 10.57 -2.83 7.57
C ILE A 201 10.26 -4.32 7.46
N LEU A 202 10.11 -4.86 6.25
CA LEU A 202 9.83 -6.28 6.06
C LEU A 202 10.99 -7.16 6.52
N ALA A 203 12.24 -6.72 6.38
CA ALA A 203 13.39 -7.41 6.97
C ALA A 203 13.23 -7.57 8.49
N LYS A 204 12.84 -6.49 9.19
CA LYS A 204 12.58 -6.53 10.63
C LYS A 204 11.41 -7.44 10.98
N ALA A 205 10.31 -7.35 10.23
CA ALA A 205 9.14 -8.18 10.45
C ALA A 205 9.47 -9.68 10.27
N ALA A 206 10.16 -10.02 9.19
CA ALA A 206 10.58 -11.39 8.89
C ALA A 206 11.54 -11.93 9.94
N ASP A 207 12.49 -11.12 10.42
CA ASP A 207 13.41 -11.51 11.50
C ASP A 207 12.67 -11.81 12.82
N VAL A 208 11.68 -10.98 13.17
CA VAL A 208 10.85 -11.19 14.37
C VAL A 208 10.08 -12.50 14.29
N LEU A 209 9.48 -12.80 13.13
CA LEU A 209 8.70 -14.03 12.95
C LEU A 209 9.59 -15.28 12.83
N ARG A 210 10.74 -15.20 12.15
CA ARG A 210 11.65 -16.34 11.97
C ARG A 210 12.21 -16.86 13.29
N ARG A 211 12.61 -15.96 14.19
CA ARG A 211 13.09 -16.31 15.54
C ARG A 211 12.09 -17.16 16.34
N ARG A 212 10.80 -17.08 16.00
CA ARG A 212 9.72 -17.86 16.63
C ARG A 212 9.44 -19.18 15.92
N GLN A 213 9.55 -19.23 14.59
CA GLN A 213 9.34 -20.47 13.82
C GLN A 213 10.42 -21.53 14.10
N GLU A 214 11.61 -21.13 14.53
CA GLU A 214 12.64 -22.09 14.99
C GLU A 214 12.28 -22.74 16.34
N GLU A 215 11.40 -22.09 17.12
CA GLU A 215 10.94 -22.54 18.44
C GLU A 215 9.69 -23.43 18.33
N GLU A 216 8.83 -23.23 17.31
CA GLU A 216 7.54 -23.91 17.16
C GLU A 216 7.18 -24.33 15.71
N LYS A 217 6.38 -25.41 15.55
CA LYS A 217 5.94 -25.93 14.24
C LYS A 217 4.78 -25.15 13.58
N SER A 218 4.44 -23.95 14.05
CA SER A 218 3.35 -23.14 13.49
C SER A 218 3.90 -21.97 12.66
N SER A 219 3.37 -21.76 11.45
CA SER A 219 3.80 -20.66 10.57
C SER A 219 2.71 -19.59 10.48
N VAL A 220 3.13 -18.34 10.59
CA VAL A 220 2.30 -17.15 10.37
C VAL A 220 2.72 -16.52 9.06
N MET A 221 1.76 -16.21 8.18
CA MET A 221 2.03 -15.54 6.92
C MET A 221 2.25 -14.05 7.13
N LEU A 222 3.38 -13.55 6.64
CA LEU A 222 3.66 -12.13 6.56
C LEU A 222 2.99 -11.54 5.33
N VAL A 223 2.29 -10.41 5.45
CA VAL A 223 1.52 -9.81 4.36
C VAL A 223 1.84 -8.33 4.21
N ALA A 224 2.05 -7.87 2.98
CA ALA A 224 2.16 -6.46 2.63
C ALA A 224 1.02 -6.04 1.71
N LYS A 225 0.42 -4.87 1.97
CA LYS A 225 -0.69 -4.31 1.16
C LYS A 225 -0.16 -3.30 0.15
N ILE A 226 -0.70 -3.33 -1.06
CA ILE A 226 -0.53 -2.25 -2.04
C ILE A 226 -1.84 -1.47 -2.23
N GLY A 227 -1.71 -0.23 -2.71
CA GLY A 227 -2.82 0.62 -3.08
C GLY A 227 -3.44 0.21 -4.41
N GLY A 228 -4.77 0.31 -4.50
CA GLY A 228 -5.53 -0.06 -5.70
C GLY A 228 -5.66 1.12 -6.65
N ILE A 229 -4.56 1.47 -7.33
CA ILE A 229 -4.53 2.65 -8.19
C ILE A 229 -4.85 2.24 -9.63
N TYR A 230 -6.15 2.09 -9.91
CA TYR A 230 -6.64 1.58 -11.19
C TYR A 230 -7.04 2.66 -12.20
N TRP A 231 -7.11 3.93 -11.80
CA TRP A 231 -7.48 5.04 -12.69
C TRP A 231 -6.27 5.59 -13.44
N TRP A 232 -6.51 6.08 -14.65
CA TRP A 232 -5.47 6.43 -15.63
C TRP A 232 -4.52 5.30 -16.04
N TYR A 233 -4.79 4.06 -15.62
CA TYR A 233 -3.97 2.89 -15.98
C TYR A 233 -3.87 2.66 -17.50
N LYS A 234 -4.87 3.10 -18.29
CA LYS A 234 -4.85 2.99 -19.75
C LYS A 234 -4.12 4.14 -20.46
N THR A 235 -3.51 5.08 -19.72
CA THR A 235 -2.63 6.13 -20.29
C THR A 235 -1.21 5.61 -20.46
N SER A 236 -0.34 6.29 -21.20
CA SER A 236 1.07 5.87 -21.30
C SER A 236 1.86 6.12 -20.01
N SER A 237 1.52 7.18 -19.27
CA SER A 237 2.24 7.62 -18.08
C SER A 237 1.74 7.04 -16.76
N HIS A 238 0.50 6.53 -16.69
CA HIS A 238 -0.09 5.99 -15.45
C HIS A 238 0.04 6.97 -14.26
N PRO A 239 -0.38 8.23 -14.40
CA PRO A 239 0.03 9.32 -13.50
C PRO A 239 -0.36 9.13 -12.04
N ALA A 240 -1.51 8.50 -11.77
CA ALA A 240 -1.91 8.19 -10.40
C ALA A 240 -1.02 7.13 -9.74
N GLU A 241 -0.54 6.15 -10.50
CA GLU A 241 0.42 5.17 -10.02
C GLU A 241 1.77 5.84 -9.72
N LEU A 242 2.23 6.72 -10.63
CA LEU A 242 3.47 7.46 -10.46
C LEU A 242 3.46 8.33 -9.20
N THR A 243 2.41 9.11 -8.96
CA THR A 243 2.31 9.97 -7.77
C THR A 243 2.20 9.14 -6.48
N ALA A 244 1.56 7.98 -6.53
CA ALA A 244 1.51 7.02 -5.42
C ALA A 244 2.86 6.30 -5.14
N GLY A 245 3.84 6.43 -6.04
CA GLY A 245 5.19 5.86 -5.90
C GLY A 245 5.42 4.56 -6.66
N TYR A 246 4.42 4.07 -7.41
CA TYR A 246 4.61 2.94 -8.31
C TYR A 246 5.09 3.49 -9.65
N TYR A 247 6.37 3.28 -9.98
CA TYR A 247 6.90 3.67 -11.29
C TYR A 247 6.47 2.68 -12.39
N ASN A 248 5.16 2.52 -12.53
CA ASN A 248 4.50 1.73 -13.55
C ASN A 248 4.16 2.66 -14.72
N THR A 249 4.43 2.22 -15.95
CA THR A 249 4.07 2.93 -17.18
C THR A 249 3.76 1.90 -18.25
N SER A 250 3.30 2.33 -19.43
CA SER A 250 3.12 1.41 -20.56
C SER A 250 4.42 0.72 -21.03
N LEU A 251 5.58 1.24 -20.63
CA LEU A 251 6.91 0.75 -21.02
C LEU A 251 7.70 0.10 -19.88
N ARG A 252 7.20 0.15 -18.64
CA ARG A 252 7.93 -0.29 -17.44
C ARG A 252 6.98 -0.90 -16.44
N ASP A 253 7.29 -2.12 -16.00
CA ASP A 253 6.58 -2.76 -14.89
C ASP A 253 7.01 -2.16 -13.55
N GLY A 254 6.11 -1.41 -12.91
CA GLY A 254 6.34 -0.79 -11.61
C GLY A 254 6.18 -1.72 -10.41
N TYR A 255 5.51 -2.86 -10.59
CA TYR A 255 5.24 -3.83 -9.53
C TYR A 255 6.30 -4.93 -9.44
N ASP A 256 7.12 -5.12 -10.48
CA ASP A 256 8.23 -6.07 -10.46
C ASP A 256 9.21 -5.86 -9.28
N PRO A 257 9.69 -4.63 -8.98
CA PRO A 257 10.55 -4.40 -7.81
C PRO A 257 9.83 -4.61 -6.48
N VAL A 258 8.52 -4.33 -6.42
CA VAL A 258 7.69 -4.59 -5.24
C VAL A 258 7.64 -6.09 -4.97
N ALA A 259 7.27 -6.89 -5.97
CA ALA A 259 7.21 -8.33 -5.86
C ALA A 259 8.58 -8.95 -5.50
N SER A 260 9.67 -8.39 -6.04
CA SER A 260 11.03 -8.80 -5.70
C SER A 260 11.37 -8.63 -4.22
N VAL A 261 11.06 -7.47 -3.63
CA VAL A 261 11.30 -7.22 -2.20
C VAL A 261 10.41 -8.09 -1.32
N LEU A 262 9.14 -8.27 -1.69
CA LEU A 262 8.23 -9.14 -0.94
C LEU A 262 8.73 -10.60 -0.94
N SER A 263 9.16 -11.11 -2.10
CA SER A 263 9.72 -12.45 -2.26
C SER A 263 10.97 -12.65 -1.40
N ARG A 264 11.87 -11.67 -1.37
CA ARG A 264 13.09 -11.70 -0.54
C ARG A 264 12.80 -11.94 0.94
N HIS A 265 11.70 -11.39 1.45
CA HIS A 265 11.31 -11.47 2.87
C HIS A 265 10.23 -12.52 3.14
N GLY A 266 9.83 -13.32 2.15
CA GLY A 266 8.77 -14.30 2.28
C GLY A 266 7.39 -13.69 2.58
N ALA A 267 7.17 -12.44 2.18
CA ALA A 267 5.91 -11.74 2.38
C ALA A 267 4.94 -12.00 1.22
N ALA A 268 3.68 -12.29 1.55
CA ALA A 268 2.59 -12.33 0.60
C ALA A 268 2.12 -10.92 0.21
N LEU A 269 1.59 -10.78 -0.99
CA LEU A 269 1.03 -9.55 -1.50
C LEU A 269 -0.49 -9.54 -1.32
N ASN A 270 -1.04 -8.49 -0.71
CA ASN A 270 -2.47 -8.28 -0.61
C ASN A 270 -2.94 -7.25 -1.65
N ILE A 271 -3.78 -7.70 -2.58
CA ILE A 271 -4.31 -6.89 -3.68
C ILE A 271 -5.73 -6.38 -3.38
N PRO A 272 -6.04 -5.12 -3.70
CA PRO A 272 -7.40 -4.57 -3.62
C PRO A 272 -8.21 -4.83 -4.91
N CYS A 273 -9.40 -4.23 -5.01
CA CYS A 273 -10.22 -4.16 -6.23
C CYS A 273 -10.74 -5.49 -6.76
N LEU A 274 -10.85 -6.52 -5.92
CA LEU A 274 -11.44 -7.81 -6.34
C LEU A 274 -12.94 -7.70 -6.66
N ASP A 275 -13.60 -6.64 -6.21
CA ASP A 275 -15.01 -6.34 -6.50
C ASP A 275 -15.24 -5.54 -7.79
N MET A 276 -14.18 -5.18 -8.51
CA MET A 276 -14.25 -4.25 -9.64
C MET A 276 -14.04 -4.96 -10.98
N ALA A 277 -14.75 -4.46 -12.00
CA ALA A 277 -14.58 -4.83 -13.40
C ALA A 277 -14.37 -3.59 -14.26
N ASP A 278 -13.65 -3.73 -15.38
CA ASP A 278 -13.38 -2.63 -16.31
C ASP A 278 -14.69 -2.08 -16.92
N SER A 279 -15.67 -2.96 -17.13
CA SER A 279 -16.97 -2.65 -17.74
C SER A 279 -17.89 -1.78 -16.87
N GLU A 280 -17.63 -1.71 -15.55
CA GLU A 280 -18.44 -0.93 -14.60
C GLU A 280 -17.96 0.53 -14.48
N ILE A 281 -16.81 0.87 -15.07
CA ILE A 281 -16.16 2.17 -14.89
C ILE A 281 -16.27 3.02 -16.17
N PRO A 282 -16.64 4.31 -16.06
CA PRO A 282 -16.70 5.19 -17.23
C PRO A 282 -15.37 5.26 -18.01
N GLU A 283 -15.43 5.02 -19.32
CA GLU A 283 -14.26 4.97 -20.22
C GLU A 283 -13.40 6.23 -20.16
N LYS A 284 -14.01 7.40 -19.94
CA LYS A 284 -13.32 8.70 -19.81
C LYS A 284 -12.27 8.76 -18.69
N TYR A 285 -12.31 7.86 -17.71
CA TYR A 285 -11.34 7.81 -16.61
C TYR A 285 -10.19 6.84 -16.89
N LEU A 286 -10.20 6.21 -18.07
CA LEU A 286 -9.12 5.34 -18.56
C LEU A 286 -8.67 4.31 -17.51
N CYS A 287 -9.65 3.78 -16.77
CA CYS A 287 -9.43 2.85 -15.67
C CYS A 287 -9.21 1.43 -16.19
N SER A 288 -8.41 0.64 -15.45
CA SER A 288 -8.31 -0.80 -15.67
C SER A 288 -7.95 -1.57 -14.39
N PRO A 289 -8.90 -1.79 -13.47
CA PRO A 289 -8.69 -2.71 -12.34
C PRO A 289 -8.33 -4.13 -12.81
N GLU A 290 -8.85 -4.60 -13.95
CA GLU A 290 -8.52 -5.92 -14.49
C GLU A 290 -7.11 -5.98 -15.08
N GLY A 291 -6.68 -4.90 -15.75
CA GLY A 291 -5.31 -4.75 -16.25
C GLY A 291 -4.30 -4.78 -15.11
N LEU A 292 -4.54 -3.95 -14.08
CA LEU A 292 -3.74 -3.91 -12.87
C LEU A 292 -3.65 -5.27 -12.19
N ARG A 293 -4.80 -5.94 -11.97
CA ARG A 293 -4.84 -7.27 -11.34
C ARG A 293 -4.03 -8.29 -12.14
N ARG A 294 -4.19 -8.32 -13.47
CA ARG A 294 -3.44 -9.24 -14.35
C ARG A 294 -1.94 -9.04 -14.23
N GLN A 295 -1.48 -7.78 -14.30
CA GLN A 295 -0.07 -7.43 -14.13
C GLN A 295 0.48 -7.90 -12.78
N ILE A 296 -0.27 -7.68 -11.69
CA ILE A 296 0.14 -8.11 -10.36
C ILE A 296 0.26 -9.64 -10.29
N HIS A 297 -0.69 -10.40 -10.84
CA HIS A 297 -0.59 -11.86 -10.88
C HIS A 297 0.65 -12.33 -11.66
N ASP A 298 0.95 -11.71 -12.79
CA ASP A 298 2.11 -12.06 -13.61
C ASP A 298 3.42 -11.86 -12.85
N VAL A 299 3.60 -10.71 -12.17
CA VAL A 299 4.79 -10.46 -11.34
C VAL A 299 4.81 -11.35 -10.10
N SER A 300 3.66 -11.63 -9.49
CA SER A 300 3.58 -12.51 -8.33
C SER A 300 4.02 -13.93 -8.65
N LYS A 301 3.64 -14.43 -9.83
CA LYS A 301 4.08 -15.72 -10.35
C LYS A 301 5.58 -15.72 -10.66
N LYS A 302 6.09 -14.67 -11.31
CA LYS A 302 7.52 -14.52 -11.62
C LYS A 302 8.39 -14.63 -10.36
N TRP A 303 7.96 -14.00 -9.26
CA TRP A 303 8.71 -13.97 -8.00
C TRP A 303 8.27 -15.03 -6.98
N THR A 304 7.31 -15.90 -7.33
CA THR A 304 6.77 -16.95 -6.47
C THR A 304 6.30 -16.41 -5.11
N ILE A 305 5.49 -15.35 -5.13
CA ILE A 305 4.86 -14.80 -3.93
C ILE A 305 3.39 -15.21 -3.83
N HIS A 306 2.93 -15.50 -2.63
CA HIS A 306 1.50 -15.72 -2.39
C HIS A 306 0.72 -14.42 -2.59
N VAL A 307 -0.47 -14.54 -3.15
CA VAL A 307 -1.40 -13.43 -3.34
C VAL A 307 -2.61 -13.65 -2.45
N THR A 308 -2.96 -12.65 -1.67
CA THR A 308 -4.21 -12.53 -0.91
C THR A 308 -4.95 -11.31 -1.46
N GLY A 309 -6.22 -11.12 -1.10
CA GLY A 309 -6.88 -9.90 -1.56
C GLY A 309 -8.10 -9.46 -0.80
N ARG A 310 -8.65 -8.32 -1.23
CA ARG A 310 -9.79 -7.65 -0.62
C ARG A 310 -10.62 -6.90 -1.65
N ASN A 311 -11.87 -6.63 -1.31
CA ASN A 311 -12.71 -5.68 -2.02
C ASN A 311 -12.37 -4.23 -1.61
N THR A 312 -12.62 -3.30 -2.52
CA THR A 312 -12.45 -1.86 -2.33
C THR A 312 -13.77 -1.21 -1.89
N SER A 313 -14.90 -1.62 -2.46
CA SER A 313 -16.23 -1.07 -2.14
C SER A 313 -17.11 -2.08 -1.42
N GLU A 314 -18.01 -1.61 -0.56
CA GLU A 314 -19.00 -2.45 0.12
C GLU A 314 -20.07 -2.94 -0.87
N ARG A 315 -19.87 -4.12 -1.48
CA ARG A 315 -20.82 -4.76 -2.39
C ARG A 315 -21.45 -5.99 -1.76
N PHE A 316 -22.79 -6.02 -1.76
CA PHE A 316 -23.59 -7.14 -1.23
C PHE A 316 -24.57 -7.69 -2.27
N ASP A 317 -24.62 -7.09 -3.46
CA ASP A 317 -25.39 -7.59 -4.59
C ASP A 317 -24.80 -8.89 -5.14
N GLU A 318 -25.64 -9.76 -5.68
CA GLU A 318 -25.22 -11.07 -6.18
C GLU A 318 -24.15 -10.95 -7.27
N MET A 319 -24.25 -9.93 -8.13
CA MET A 319 -23.28 -9.70 -9.21
C MET A 319 -21.92 -9.31 -8.65
N GLY A 320 -21.85 -8.36 -7.71
CA GLY A 320 -20.61 -7.95 -7.06
C GLY A 320 -19.95 -9.08 -6.28
N LEU A 321 -20.72 -9.88 -5.55
CA LEU A 321 -20.17 -11.04 -4.82
C LEU A 321 -19.67 -12.14 -5.77
N ARG A 322 -20.37 -12.38 -6.87
CA ARG A 322 -19.91 -13.29 -7.93
C ARG A 322 -18.62 -12.79 -8.57
N GLN A 323 -18.55 -11.49 -8.87
CA GLN A 323 -17.36 -10.84 -9.42
C GLN A 323 -16.15 -11.01 -8.51
N ILE A 324 -16.31 -10.82 -7.18
CA ILE A 324 -15.25 -11.07 -6.20
C ILE A 324 -14.75 -12.50 -6.32
N ARG A 325 -15.65 -13.49 -6.30
CA ARG A 325 -15.29 -14.91 -6.38
C ARG A 325 -14.54 -15.23 -7.67
N GLU A 326 -15.03 -14.74 -8.80
CA GLU A 326 -14.38 -14.92 -10.11
C GLU A 326 -13.00 -14.27 -10.15
N ASN A 327 -12.84 -13.10 -9.53
CA ASN A 327 -11.56 -12.39 -9.46
C ASN A 327 -10.57 -13.00 -8.46
N CYS A 328 -11.03 -13.85 -7.54
CA CYS A 328 -10.17 -14.65 -6.66
C CYS A 328 -9.53 -15.85 -7.37
N VAL A 329 -10.10 -16.29 -8.51
CA VAL A 329 -9.52 -17.35 -9.33
C VAL A 329 -8.55 -16.72 -10.33
N GLN A 330 -7.29 -17.14 -10.28
CA GLN A 330 -6.24 -16.62 -11.15
C GLN A 330 -6.39 -17.19 -12.57
N PRO A 331 -5.82 -16.53 -13.60
CA PRO A 331 -5.94 -16.98 -14.99
C PRO A 331 -5.42 -18.40 -15.27
N ASN A 332 -4.52 -18.92 -14.42
CA ASN A 332 -4.00 -20.29 -14.50
C ASN A 332 -4.86 -21.32 -13.75
N GLY A 333 -5.96 -20.90 -13.12
CA GLY A 333 -6.85 -21.73 -12.32
C GLY A 333 -6.49 -21.78 -10.83
N ASP A 334 -5.36 -21.20 -10.39
CA ASP A 334 -5.00 -21.17 -8.98
C ASP A 334 -5.87 -20.15 -8.23
N THR A 335 -6.37 -20.47 -7.05
CA THR A 335 -7.08 -19.48 -6.24
C THR A 335 -6.11 -18.62 -5.43
N LEU A 336 -6.52 -17.41 -5.05
CA LEU A 336 -5.83 -16.63 -4.02
C LEU A 336 -5.63 -17.45 -2.74
N ARG A 337 -4.63 -17.10 -1.92
CA ARG A 337 -4.37 -17.75 -0.64
C ARG A 337 -5.44 -17.44 0.41
N SER A 338 -5.91 -16.20 0.45
CA SER A 338 -6.97 -15.73 1.34
C SER A 338 -7.69 -14.50 0.76
N PHE A 339 -8.93 -14.30 1.17
CA PHE A 339 -9.75 -13.14 0.82
C PHE A 339 -10.30 -12.48 2.09
N THR A 340 -10.13 -11.15 2.19
CA THR A 340 -10.63 -10.33 3.29
C THR A 340 -11.77 -9.42 2.80
N PHE A 341 -12.99 -9.67 3.27
CA PHE A 341 -14.12 -8.80 2.99
C PHE A 341 -14.09 -7.52 3.85
N CYS A 342 -13.94 -6.37 3.21
CA CYS A 342 -13.89 -5.04 3.81
C CYS A 342 -15.26 -4.34 3.63
N ARG A 343 -16.08 -4.12 4.67
CA ARG A 343 -15.89 -4.46 6.08
C ARG A 343 -17.21 -5.00 6.66
N MET A 344 -17.10 -5.83 7.70
CA MET A 344 -18.24 -6.16 8.55
C MET A 344 -18.86 -4.90 9.15
N ASN A 345 -20.15 -4.67 8.89
CA ASN A 345 -20.92 -3.53 9.36
C ASN A 345 -22.41 -3.94 9.47
N GLU A 346 -23.30 -3.04 9.90
CA GLU A 346 -24.73 -3.33 9.99
C GLU A 346 -25.40 -3.72 8.66
N LYS A 347 -24.88 -3.26 7.52
CA LYS A 347 -25.47 -3.51 6.20
C LYS A 347 -25.35 -4.98 5.82
N ILE A 348 -24.29 -5.68 6.22
CA ILE A 348 -24.12 -7.11 5.93
C ILE A 348 -25.24 -7.96 6.53
N PHE A 349 -25.78 -7.54 7.67
CA PHE A 349 -26.80 -8.26 8.43
C PHE A 349 -28.23 -7.87 8.04
N ARG A 350 -28.42 -6.98 7.06
CA ARG A 350 -29.74 -6.75 6.45
C ARG A 350 -30.16 -8.03 5.74
N VAL A 351 -31.43 -8.42 5.87
CA VAL A 351 -31.95 -9.71 5.37
C VAL A 351 -31.57 -9.96 3.91
N GLU A 352 -31.74 -8.96 3.05
CA GLU A 352 -31.40 -9.04 1.62
C GLU A 352 -29.91 -9.30 1.38
N ASN A 353 -29.03 -8.55 2.04
CA ASN A 353 -27.58 -8.69 1.91
C ASN A 353 -27.07 -10.00 2.52
N TRP A 354 -27.61 -10.39 3.68
CA TRP A 354 -27.25 -11.64 4.36
C TRP A 354 -27.62 -12.86 3.53
N ASN A 355 -28.76 -12.82 2.85
CA ASN A 355 -29.21 -13.87 1.93
C ASN A 355 -28.27 -14.05 0.73
N ASN A 356 -27.57 -13.00 0.31
CA ASN A 356 -26.54 -13.08 -0.75
C ASN A 356 -25.16 -13.45 -0.19
N PHE A 357 -24.82 -12.93 0.99
CA PHE A 357 -23.50 -13.08 1.59
C PHE A 357 -23.24 -14.52 2.08
N VAL A 358 -24.23 -15.18 2.67
CA VAL A 358 -24.06 -16.57 3.16
C VAL A 358 -23.75 -17.56 2.02
N PRO A 359 -24.47 -17.57 0.88
CA PRO A 359 -24.08 -18.36 -0.28
C PRO A 359 -22.70 -18.04 -0.81
N PHE A 360 -22.34 -16.75 -0.88
CA PHE A 360 -21.01 -16.30 -1.30
C PHE A 360 -19.91 -16.92 -0.43
N ILE A 361 -20.04 -16.86 0.90
CA ILE A 361 -19.06 -17.47 1.81
C ILE A 361 -18.96 -18.98 1.60
N ARG A 362 -20.09 -19.68 1.45
CA ARG A 362 -20.07 -21.14 1.19
C ARG A 362 -19.37 -21.51 -0.10
N GLN A 363 -19.50 -20.68 -1.14
CA GLN A 363 -18.83 -20.88 -2.41
C GLN A 363 -17.33 -20.59 -2.30
N MET A 364 -16.95 -19.48 -1.67
CA MET A 364 -15.54 -19.15 -1.42
C MET A 364 -14.84 -20.25 -0.62
N SER A 365 -15.48 -20.81 0.41
CA SER A 365 -14.92 -21.93 1.20
C SER A 365 -14.83 -23.26 0.44
N ALA A 366 -15.49 -23.40 -0.71
CA ALA A 366 -15.34 -24.57 -1.57
C ALA A 366 -14.25 -24.37 -2.65
N ASP A 367 -14.01 -23.12 -3.03
CA ASP A 367 -13.05 -22.73 -4.08
C ASP A 367 -11.62 -22.48 -3.53
N MET A 368 -11.48 -22.22 -2.23
CA MET A 368 -10.24 -21.90 -1.50
C MET A 368 -9.94 -22.97 -0.45
#